data_AF-A0A0D0CV38-F1
#
_entry.id   AF-A0A0D0CV38-F1
#
_cell.length_a   1.000
_cell.length_b   1.000
_cell.length_c   1.000
_cell.angle_alpha   90.00
_cell.angle_beta   90.00
_cell.angle_gamma   90.00
#
_symmetry.space_group_name_H-M   'P 1'
#
loop_
_entity.id
_entity.type
_entity.pdbx_description
1 polymer ?
#
loop_
_entity_poly.entity_id
_entity_poly.type
_entity_poly.pdbx_seq_one_letter_code
_entity_poly.pdbx_strand_id
1 'polypeptide(L)'
;MSSARVSNIDGSTTKDELTSFFESKGLSLASRQHMPFICTAEGQKTSVVSFVDESTLKKALSLPSAERVLNDRVIDIDDGFDGYTVLSEGTRVDILALHGLNGHAFRSWESHDASFMWLRDCLPEQMPGVRILTYGYNANVYSDVSTGRMRTFSETFLERLRYMRESDPDRPLIIIAHSMGGLIVKQALLIAHTRADGRFDSIINSVTGIVFLGTPHQGGNGVDAAKFVANFVRAFNIDVRVDLIKSLDPKSMVLFDLTDDFRQLVSSKGIEIATLYETKKTKIGVFSSKVWIVEERSAILGVVRERKAAIDATHTNLCKFRSSTDSSLISTLQVLKEFCKDVVPIISARHQTTQPPPPEDLKYVALSNPDELDSSREYPVFILGQYTYWALSYVDNRYAMAILAYDSNGRIVGRWSKQGARYVHRIEFDESNRQVSFVGQGNLSVVFHLSELKVTSSTRLYG
;
A
#
# COMPACT_ATOMS: atom_id res chain seq x y z
N MET A 1 6.04 -20.18 -17.86
CA MET A 1 5.24 -18.95 -18.00
C MET A 1 6.15 -17.73 -17.95
N SER A 2 5.84 -16.68 -18.71
CA SER A 2 6.55 -15.39 -18.67
C SER A 2 5.56 -14.26 -18.88
N SER A 3 5.69 -13.16 -18.13
CA SER A 3 4.68 -12.09 -18.10
C SER A 3 5.19 -10.78 -18.69
N ALA A 4 4.29 -10.04 -19.35
CA ALA A 4 4.49 -8.67 -19.80
C ALA A 4 3.38 -7.77 -19.27
N ARG A 5 3.67 -6.47 -19.18
CA ARG A 5 2.66 -5.43 -19.11
C ARG A 5 2.24 -5.04 -20.53
N VAL A 6 0.94 -4.85 -20.71
CA VAL A 6 0.33 -4.31 -21.92
C VAL A 6 -0.33 -3.00 -21.57
N SER A 7 -0.05 -1.93 -22.30
CA SER A 7 -0.59 -0.58 -22.06
C SER A 7 -1.16 0.05 -23.33
N ASN A 8 -1.75 1.25 -23.18
CA ASN A 8 -2.50 1.94 -24.23
C ASN A 8 -3.69 1.12 -24.78
N ILE A 9 -4.30 0.30 -23.91
CA ILE A 9 -5.48 -0.49 -24.24
C ILE A 9 -6.71 0.42 -24.17
N ASP A 10 -7.67 0.28 -25.08
CA ASP A 10 -8.90 1.06 -25.05
C ASP A 10 -9.78 0.73 -23.83
N GLY A 11 -10.43 1.75 -23.25
CA GLY A 11 -11.32 1.63 -22.10
C GLY A 11 -12.52 0.67 -22.28
N SER A 12 -12.91 0.39 -23.52
CA SER A 12 -13.96 -0.60 -23.83
C SER A 12 -13.44 -2.02 -23.98
N THR A 13 -12.13 -2.21 -24.24
CA THR A 13 -11.56 -3.53 -24.54
C THR A 13 -11.79 -4.52 -23.40
N THR A 14 -12.36 -5.65 -23.76
CA THR A 14 -12.62 -6.80 -22.91
C THR A 14 -11.41 -7.72 -22.85
N LYS A 15 -11.43 -8.60 -21.85
CA LYS A 15 -10.44 -9.64 -21.67
C LYS A 15 -10.37 -10.63 -22.83
N ASP A 16 -11.54 -10.98 -23.38
CA ASP A 16 -11.63 -11.94 -24.49
C ASP A 16 -11.11 -11.34 -25.79
N GLU A 17 -11.31 -10.03 -26.03
CA GLU A 17 -10.71 -9.33 -27.17
C GLU A 17 -9.18 -9.30 -27.09
N LEU A 18 -8.61 -8.94 -25.93
CA LEU A 18 -7.16 -8.92 -25.77
C LEU A 18 -6.55 -10.34 -25.84
N THR A 19 -7.26 -11.35 -25.33
CA THR A 19 -6.86 -12.76 -25.48
C THR A 19 -6.87 -13.17 -26.95
N SER A 20 -7.97 -12.89 -27.67
CA SER A 20 -8.13 -13.21 -29.09
C SER A 20 -7.09 -12.49 -29.95
N PHE A 21 -6.72 -11.27 -29.60
CA PHE A 21 -5.65 -10.52 -30.25
C PHE A 21 -4.34 -11.31 -30.24
N PHE A 22 -3.87 -11.75 -29.06
CA PHE A 22 -2.62 -12.52 -28.98
C PHE A 22 -2.73 -13.89 -29.64
N GLU A 23 -3.84 -14.61 -29.45
CA GLU A 23 -4.06 -15.92 -30.07
C GLU A 23 -4.07 -15.84 -31.60
N SER A 24 -4.66 -14.78 -32.19
CA SER A 24 -4.67 -14.55 -33.65
C SER A 24 -3.26 -14.36 -34.25
N LYS A 25 -2.30 -13.96 -33.41
CA LYS A 25 -0.87 -13.79 -33.77
C LYS A 25 -0.04 -15.04 -33.46
N GLY A 26 -0.67 -16.15 -33.06
CA GLY A 26 0.02 -17.37 -32.65
C GLY A 26 0.76 -17.24 -31.32
N LEU A 27 0.34 -16.30 -30.46
CA LEU A 27 0.95 -16.03 -29.16
C LEU A 27 0.08 -16.61 -28.03
N SER A 28 0.35 -17.86 -27.64
CA SER A 28 -0.44 -18.55 -26.63
C SER A 28 -0.23 -18.00 -25.21
N LEU A 29 -1.33 -17.85 -24.47
CA LEU A 29 -1.34 -17.35 -23.09
C LEU A 29 -1.40 -18.51 -22.06
N ALA A 30 -0.79 -18.32 -20.90
CA ALA A 30 -0.58 -19.37 -19.89
C ALA A 30 -1.84 -19.75 -19.08
N SER A 31 -2.78 -18.82 -18.90
CA SER A 31 -4.13 -19.10 -18.39
C SER A 31 -5.01 -17.86 -18.63
N ARG A 32 -6.33 -18.05 -18.76
CA ARG A 32 -7.26 -16.91 -18.87
C ARG A 32 -7.37 -16.15 -17.55
N GLN A 33 -7.01 -16.64 -16.37
CA GLN A 33 -7.51 -16.08 -15.10
C GLN A 33 -6.84 -14.78 -14.59
N HIS A 34 -5.70 -14.33 -15.14
CA HIS A 34 -4.83 -13.34 -14.47
C HIS A 34 -4.74 -11.96 -15.12
N MET A 35 -5.84 -11.42 -15.66
CA MET A 35 -5.86 -10.07 -16.24
C MET A 35 -6.59 -9.08 -15.31
N PRO A 36 -5.87 -8.25 -14.54
CA PRO A 36 -6.46 -7.24 -13.68
C PRO A 36 -6.58 -5.88 -14.39
N PHE A 37 -7.58 -5.12 -13.94
CA PHE A 37 -8.23 -3.98 -14.61
C PHE A 37 -7.68 -2.61 -14.11
N ILE A 38 -8.30 -1.53 -14.60
CA ILE A 38 -7.92 -0.13 -14.86
C ILE A 38 -7.21 0.70 -13.75
N CYS A 39 -6.20 1.45 -14.20
CA CYS A 39 -5.96 2.84 -13.81
C CYS A 39 -6.33 3.71 -15.02
N THR A 40 -7.43 4.48 -14.97
CA THR A 40 -7.81 5.37 -16.07
C THR A 40 -7.12 6.71 -15.83
N ALA A 41 -6.00 6.91 -16.50
CA ALA A 41 -5.63 8.25 -16.94
C ALA A 41 -6.11 8.35 -18.40
N GLU A 42 -6.98 9.33 -18.70
CA GLU A 42 -7.41 9.64 -20.08
C GLU A 42 -8.08 8.48 -20.85
N GLY A 43 -8.77 7.55 -20.18
CA GLY A 43 -9.50 6.46 -20.85
C GLY A 43 -8.65 5.25 -21.28
N GLN A 44 -7.39 5.16 -20.84
CA GLN A 44 -6.48 4.05 -21.18
C GLN A 44 -6.50 2.94 -20.10
N LYS A 45 -6.43 1.66 -20.51
CA LYS A 45 -6.18 0.52 -19.60
C LYS A 45 -4.75 0.00 -19.72
N THR A 46 -4.31 -0.64 -18.64
CA THR A 46 -3.14 -1.50 -18.60
C THR A 46 -3.54 -2.91 -18.19
N SER A 47 -2.81 -3.93 -18.62
CA SER A 47 -3.00 -5.30 -18.18
C SER A 47 -1.68 -6.03 -18.00
N VAL A 48 -1.68 -7.10 -17.22
CA VAL A 48 -0.56 -8.05 -17.15
C VAL A 48 -0.97 -9.32 -17.87
N VAL A 49 -0.19 -9.69 -18.89
CA VAL A 49 -0.44 -10.86 -19.71
C VAL A 49 0.68 -11.87 -19.47
N SER A 50 0.29 -13.10 -19.17
CA SER A 50 1.23 -14.22 -19.01
C SER A 50 1.19 -15.13 -20.22
N PHE A 51 2.33 -15.27 -20.88
CA PHE A 51 2.56 -16.18 -22.01
C PHE A 51 3.00 -17.56 -21.50
N VAL A 52 2.69 -18.60 -22.28
CA VAL A 52 3.02 -20.01 -21.93
C VAL A 52 4.50 -20.19 -21.61
N ASP A 53 5.39 -19.50 -22.35
CA ASP A 53 6.83 -19.54 -22.19
C ASP A 53 7.52 -18.23 -22.60
N GLU A 54 8.83 -18.17 -22.34
CA GLU A 54 9.68 -17.01 -22.64
C GLU A 54 9.84 -16.79 -24.16
N SER A 55 9.82 -17.85 -24.96
CA SER A 55 9.93 -17.76 -26.43
C SER A 55 8.74 -17.01 -27.01
N THR A 56 7.54 -17.30 -26.51
CA THR A 56 6.29 -16.66 -26.91
C THR A 56 6.27 -15.20 -26.47
N LEU A 57 6.72 -14.89 -25.24
CA LEU A 57 6.89 -13.51 -24.79
C LEU A 57 7.85 -12.73 -25.70
N LYS A 58 9.01 -13.29 -26.06
CA LYS A 58 9.98 -12.65 -26.96
C LYS A 58 9.37 -12.35 -28.33
N LYS A 59 8.57 -13.27 -28.87
CA LYS A 59 7.81 -13.04 -30.11
C LYS A 59 6.84 -11.87 -29.96
N ALA A 60 6.08 -11.82 -28.87
CA ALA A 60 5.15 -10.72 -28.57
C ALA A 60 5.88 -9.36 -28.49
N LEU A 61 7.00 -9.28 -27.78
CA LEU A 61 7.84 -8.09 -27.67
C LEU A 61 8.46 -7.65 -29.00
N SER A 62 8.64 -8.59 -29.94
CA SER A 62 9.19 -8.33 -31.28
C SER A 62 8.16 -7.93 -32.33
N LEU A 63 6.85 -8.00 -32.02
CA LEU A 63 5.80 -7.63 -32.97
C LEU A 63 6.00 -6.20 -33.48
N PRO A 64 5.94 -5.92 -34.78
CA PRO A 64 5.97 -4.56 -35.30
C PRO A 64 4.78 -3.74 -34.78
N SER A 65 4.92 -2.42 -34.62
CA SER A 65 3.82 -1.54 -34.16
C SER A 65 2.56 -1.65 -35.04
N ALA A 66 2.72 -1.86 -36.35
CA ALA A 66 1.62 -2.08 -37.29
C ALA A 66 0.80 -3.36 -36.99
N GLU A 67 1.38 -4.32 -36.28
CA GLU A 67 0.71 -5.56 -35.88
C GLU A 67 0.18 -5.53 -34.45
N ARG A 68 0.42 -4.43 -33.71
CA ARG A 68 -0.05 -4.20 -32.34
C ARG A 68 -1.35 -3.40 -32.29
N VAL A 69 -2.18 -3.48 -33.31
CA VAL A 69 -3.43 -2.71 -33.37
C VAL A 69 -4.57 -3.51 -32.74
N LEU A 70 -5.19 -2.97 -31.69
CA LEU A 70 -6.37 -3.50 -31.01
C LEU A 70 -7.39 -2.38 -30.83
N ASN A 71 -8.62 -2.56 -31.34
CA ASN A 71 -9.70 -1.58 -31.29
C ASN A 71 -9.23 -0.15 -31.66
N ASP A 72 -8.53 -0.04 -32.80
CA ASP A 72 -7.96 1.19 -33.37
C ASP A 72 -6.79 1.84 -32.60
N ARG A 73 -6.29 1.20 -31.54
CA ARG A 73 -5.10 1.66 -30.80
C ARG A 73 -3.91 0.75 -31.00
N VAL A 74 -2.73 1.35 -31.11
CA VAL A 74 -1.47 0.60 -31.04
C VAL A 74 -1.15 0.34 -29.57
N ILE A 75 -1.25 -0.92 -29.14
CA ILE A 75 -0.90 -1.31 -27.76
C ILE A 75 0.61 -1.39 -27.58
N ASP A 76 1.06 -1.04 -26.39
CA ASP A 76 2.45 -1.21 -25.97
C ASP A 76 2.59 -2.51 -25.19
N ILE A 77 3.72 -3.20 -25.37
CA ILE A 77 4.05 -4.44 -24.66
C ILE A 77 5.45 -4.26 -24.11
N ASP A 78 5.59 -4.35 -22.79
CA ASP A 78 6.89 -4.26 -22.11
C ASP A 78 7.03 -5.35 -21.04
N ASP A 79 8.21 -5.94 -20.95
CA ASP A 79 8.56 -6.91 -19.91
C ASP A 79 9.41 -6.27 -18.80
N GLY A 80 9.62 -4.95 -18.82
CA GLY A 80 10.44 -4.24 -17.84
C GLY A 80 9.67 -3.79 -16.60
N PHE A 81 8.37 -3.51 -16.75
CA PHE A 81 7.47 -3.04 -15.69
C PHE A 81 7.97 -1.75 -15.01
N ASP A 82 8.63 -0.83 -15.73
CA ASP A 82 9.05 0.46 -15.17
C ASP A 82 7.84 1.33 -14.81
N GLY A 83 7.89 2.00 -13.66
CA GLY A 83 6.77 2.73 -13.10
C GLY A 83 5.74 1.81 -12.45
N TYR A 84 4.52 2.29 -12.26
CA TYR A 84 3.47 1.51 -11.61
C TYR A 84 2.85 0.50 -12.58
N THR A 85 2.43 -0.63 -12.03
CA THR A 85 1.61 -1.64 -12.72
C THR A 85 0.51 -2.07 -11.78
N VAL A 86 -0.74 -1.94 -12.22
CA VAL A 86 -1.90 -2.45 -11.47
C VAL A 86 -1.96 -3.97 -11.66
N LEU A 87 -1.92 -4.69 -10.54
CA LEU A 87 -2.02 -6.15 -10.46
C LEU A 87 -3.39 -6.62 -9.99
N SER A 88 -4.20 -5.72 -9.45
CA SER A 88 -5.61 -5.93 -9.12
C SER A 88 -6.29 -4.61 -8.85
N GLU A 89 -7.58 -4.55 -9.11
CA GLU A 89 -8.37 -3.38 -8.79
C GLU A 89 -8.89 -3.35 -7.37
N GLY A 90 -9.20 -2.13 -6.94
CA GLY A 90 -9.91 -1.84 -5.72
C GLY A 90 -10.08 -0.35 -5.51
N THR A 91 -11.00 -0.03 -4.61
CA THR A 91 -11.41 1.33 -4.24
C THR A 91 -11.10 1.64 -2.76
N ARG A 92 -10.87 0.61 -1.94
CA ARG A 92 -10.79 0.74 -0.48
C ARG A 92 -9.44 1.23 -0.01
N VAL A 93 -8.39 0.57 -0.49
CA VAL A 93 -7.00 0.69 -0.04
C VAL A 93 -6.10 0.37 -1.23
N ASP A 94 -4.98 1.07 -1.33
CA ASP A 94 -3.87 0.72 -2.21
C ASP A 94 -2.83 -0.10 -1.45
N ILE A 95 -2.44 -1.25 -1.98
CA ILE A 95 -1.23 -1.98 -1.58
C ILE A 95 -0.20 -1.81 -2.70
N LEU A 96 0.91 -1.12 -2.39
CA LEU A 96 1.98 -0.83 -3.35
C LEU A 96 3.25 -1.58 -2.98
N ALA A 97 3.69 -2.48 -3.87
CA ALA A 97 4.90 -3.26 -3.71
C ALA A 97 6.09 -2.60 -4.42
N LEU A 98 7.21 -2.44 -3.69
CA LEU A 98 8.46 -1.87 -4.19
C LEU A 98 9.60 -2.88 -4.05
N HIS A 99 10.20 -3.27 -5.17
CA HIS A 99 11.26 -4.28 -5.19
C HIS A 99 12.62 -3.72 -4.72
N GLY A 100 13.53 -4.63 -4.38
CA GLY A 100 14.91 -4.30 -4.04
C GLY A 100 15.81 -4.05 -5.24
N LEU A 101 17.09 -3.81 -4.95
CA LEU A 101 18.15 -3.58 -5.92
C LEU A 101 18.40 -4.82 -6.81
N ASN A 102 18.74 -4.60 -8.09
CA ASN A 102 18.76 -5.60 -9.16
C ASN A 102 17.48 -6.48 -9.24
N GLY A 103 16.38 -5.99 -8.64
CA GLY A 103 15.08 -6.64 -8.66
C GLY A 103 14.28 -6.23 -9.89
N HIS A 104 13.26 -7.01 -10.16
CA HIS A 104 12.30 -6.77 -11.24
C HIS A 104 10.89 -6.62 -10.65
N ALA A 105 10.12 -5.62 -11.07
CA ALA A 105 8.86 -5.26 -10.43
C ALA A 105 7.83 -6.40 -10.38
N PHE A 106 7.80 -7.27 -11.39
CA PHE A 106 6.98 -8.49 -11.37
C PHE A 106 7.72 -9.68 -10.69
N ARG A 107 8.83 -10.13 -11.29
CA ARG A 107 9.56 -11.35 -10.91
C ARG A 107 10.15 -11.37 -9.50
N SER A 108 10.31 -10.22 -8.83
CA SER A 108 10.74 -10.20 -7.42
C SER A 108 9.74 -10.90 -6.51
N TRP A 109 8.45 -10.85 -6.87
CA TRP A 109 7.34 -11.39 -6.09
C TRP A 109 6.84 -12.74 -6.62
N GLU A 110 7.50 -13.29 -7.63
CA GLU A 110 7.15 -14.55 -8.27
C GLU A 110 8.03 -15.69 -7.76
N SER A 111 7.39 -16.79 -7.38
CA SER A 111 8.05 -18.07 -7.04
C SER A 111 8.87 -18.57 -8.22
N HIS A 112 10.10 -19.00 -7.95
CA HIS A 112 10.97 -19.60 -8.98
C HIS A 112 10.42 -20.93 -9.51
N ASP A 113 9.74 -21.70 -8.67
CA ASP A 113 9.43 -23.10 -8.95
C ASP A 113 7.97 -23.32 -9.44
N ALA A 114 7.09 -22.33 -9.22
CA ALA A 114 5.64 -22.53 -9.35
C ALA A 114 4.93 -21.50 -10.24
N SER A 115 5.64 -20.55 -10.85
CA SER A 115 5.02 -19.44 -11.62
C SER A 115 3.86 -18.77 -10.87
N PHE A 116 4.04 -18.60 -9.56
CA PHE A 116 3.06 -18.07 -8.64
C PHE A 116 3.52 -16.70 -8.15
N MET A 117 2.84 -15.64 -8.59
CA MET A 117 3.12 -14.26 -8.23
C MET A 117 2.05 -13.81 -7.24
N TRP A 118 2.30 -14.01 -5.95
CA TRP A 118 1.28 -13.95 -4.90
C TRP A 118 0.54 -12.60 -4.79
N LEU A 119 1.17 -11.48 -5.20
CA LEU A 119 0.50 -10.19 -5.23
C LEU A 119 -0.64 -10.17 -6.26
N ARG A 120 -0.48 -10.85 -7.39
CA ARG A 120 -1.50 -10.97 -8.45
C ARG A 120 -2.38 -12.19 -8.25
N ASP A 121 -1.80 -13.30 -7.81
CA ASP A 121 -2.44 -14.63 -7.87
C ASP A 121 -3.10 -15.05 -6.55
N CYS A 122 -2.93 -14.29 -5.46
CA CYS A 122 -3.48 -14.64 -4.16
C CYS A 122 -4.12 -13.46 -3.43
N LEU A 123 -3.44 -12.32 -3.35
CA LEU A 123 -3.98 -11.14 -2.65
C LEU A 123 -5.38 -10.71 -3.12
N PRO A 124 -5.72 -10.71 -4.43
CA PRO A 124 -7.05 -10.27 -4.87
C PRO A 124 -8.20 -11.10 -4.28
N GLU A 125 -8.00 -12.41 -4.19
CA GLU A 125 -8.98 -13.34 -3.61
C GLU A 125 -9.04 -13.21 -2.08
N GLN A 126 -7.89 -12.99 -1.44
CA GLN A 126 -7.79 -12.91 0.02
C GLN A 126 -8.25 -11.56 0.57
N MET A 127 -8.24 -10.51 -0.24
CA MET A 127 -8.54 -9.13 0.16
C MET A 127 -9.34 -8.40 -0.95
N PRO A 128 -10.62 -8.78 -1.19
CA PRO A 128 -11.43 -8.15 -2.24
C PRO A 128 -11.61 -6.64 -2.02
N GLY A 129 -11.55 -5.87 -3.10
CA GLY A 129 -11.72 -4.41 -3.09
C GLY A 129 -10.45 -3.62 -2.73
N VAL A 130 -9.31 -4.30 -2.55
CA VAL A 130 -7.99 -3.67 -2.40
C VAL A 130 -7.30 -3.60 -3.75
N ARG A 131 -6.84 -2.39 -4.13
CA ARG A 131 -6.05 -2.20 -5.34
C ARG A 131 -4.61 -2.62 -5.06
N ILE A 132 -4.09 -3.50 -5.91
CA ILE A 132 -2.74 -4.05 -5.72
C ILE A 132 -1.87 -3.54 -6.86
N LEU A 133 -0.71 -3.00 -6.48
CA LEU A 133 0.22 -2.32 -7.38
C LEU A 133 1.62 -2.86 -7.14
N THR A 134 2.41 -2.93 -8.21
CA THR A 134 3.87 -3.00 -8.11
C THR A 134 4.49 -1.78 -8.79
N TYR A 135 5.62 -1.30 -8.28
CA TYR A 135 6.37 -0.22 -8.90
C TYR A 135 7.76 -0.69 -9.28
N GLY A 136 8.08 -0.54 -10.56
CA GLY A 136 9.41 -0.75 -11.11
C GLY A 136 10.22 0.54 -11.17
N TYR A 137 11.50 0.40 -10.87
CA TYR A 137 12.52 1.37 -11.21
C TYR A 137 13.71 0.61 -11.79
N ASN A 138 14.49 1.26 -12.64
CA ASN A 138 15.70 0.65 -13.19
C ASN A 138 16.75 0.43 -12.08
N ALA A 139 16.72 -0.77 -11.50
CA ALA A 139 17.61 -1.23 -10.46
C ALA A 139 19.01 -1.65 -10.99
N ASN A 140 19.25 -1.56 -12.30
CA ASN A 140 20.48 -2.00 -12.97
C ASN A 140 21.48 -0.85 -13.23
N VAL A 141 21.06 0.42 -13.18
CA VAL A 141 21.95 1.61 -13.35
C VAL A 141 22.87 1.84 -12.12
N TYR A 142 22.89 0.88 -11.19
CA TYR A 142 23.49 0.96 -9.86
C TYR A 142 24.98 0.58 -9.82
N SER A 143 25.72 0.88 -10.88
CA SER A 143 27.19 0.95 -10.80
C SER A 143 27.65 2.09 -9.88
N ASP A 144 26.73 2.95 -9.38
CA ASP A 144 26.96 4.10 -8.50
C ASP A 144 25.77 4.28 -7.53
N VAL A 145 25.91 3.85 -6.28
CA VAL A 145 24.89 4.02 -5.22
C VAL A 145 25.22 5.26 -4.38
N SER A 146 25.54 6.38 -5.02
CA SER A 146 25.70 7.65 -4.32
C SER A 146 24.35 8.13 -3.75
N THR A 147 24.40 8.83 -2.61
CA THR A 147 23.23 9.42 -1.91
C THR A 147 22.37 10.29 -2.84
N GLY A 148 23.00 11.00 -3.77
CA GLY A 148 22.33 11.81 -4.78
C GLY A 148 21.38 11.00 -5.67
N ARG A 149 21.78 9.80 -6.12
CA ARG A 149 20.95 8.95 -6.97
C ARG A 149 19.78 8.33 -6.20
N MET A 150 19.96 7.91 -4.95
CA MET A 150 18.82 7.41 -4.15
C MET A 150 17.77 8.49 -3.93
N ARG A 151 18.19 9.72 -3.61
CA ARG A 151 17.27 10.86 -3.50
C ARG A 151 16.48 11.06 -4.80
N THR A 152 17.12 10.98 -5.96
CA THR A 152 16.44 11.06 -7.27
C THR A 152 15.42 9.94 -7.47
N PHE A 153 15.73 8.69 -7.09
CA PHE A 153 14.77 7.59 -7.15
C PHE A 153 13.56 7.83 -6.24
N SER A 154 13.79 8.30 -5.02
CA SER A 154 12.72 8.66 -4.08
C SER A 154 11.84 9.79 -4.59
N GLU A 155 12.41 10.85 -5.17
CA GLU A 155 11.64 11.95 -5.77
C GLU A 155 10.84 11.48 -7.00
N THR A 156 11.45 10.67 -7.86
CA THR A 156 10.77 10.09 -9.04
C THR A 156 9.64 9.16 -8.62
N PHE A 157 9.85 8.35 -7.57
CA PHE A 157 8.83 7.51 -6.97
C PHE A 157 7.66 8.34 -6.43
N LEU A 158 7.93 9.39 -5.66
CA LEU A 158 6.89 10.28 -5.12
C LEU A 158 6.07 10.96 -6.22
N GLU A 159 6.73 11.51 -7.25
CA GLU A 159 6.03 12.19 -8.34
C GLU A 159 5.14 11.23 -9.13
N ARG A 160 5.64 10.04 -9.46
CA ARG A 160 4.85 9.00 -10.13
C ARG A 160 3.71 8.48 -9.25
N LEU A 161 3.94 8.33 -7.95
CA LEU A 161 2.91 7.92 -6.99
C LEU A 161 1.82 8.99 -6.87
N ARG A 162 2.19 10.27 -6.86
CA ARG A 162 1.25 11.39 -6.83
C ARG A 162 0.37 11.41 -8.06
N TYR A 163 0.98 11.30 -9.24
CA TYR A 163 0.27 11.29 -10.52
C TYR A 163 -0.70 10.11 -10.61
N MET A 164 -0.26 8.90 -10.25
CA MET A 164 -1.12 7.71 -10.27
C MET A 164 -2.33 7.83 -9.35
N ARG A 165 -2.20 8.59 -8.25
CA ARG A 165 -3.26 8.80 -7.26
C ARG A 165 -4.04 10.09 -7.47
N GLU A 166 -3.89 10.78 -8.60
CA GLU A 166 -4.56 12.06 -8.86
C GLU A 166 -6.10 11.95 -8.77
N SER A 167 -6.67 10.82 -9.20
CA SER A 167 -8.12 10.57 -9.13
C SER A 167 -8.63 10.25 -7.73
N ASP A 168 -7.76 9.80 -6.83
CA ASP A 168 -8.11 9.46 -5.44
C ASP A 168 -6.88 9.66 -4.53
N PRO A 169 -6.51 10.95 -4.28
CA PRO A 169 -5.24 11.31 -3.65
C PRO A 169 -5.20 10.95 -2.17
N ASP A 170 -6.36 10.71 -1.55
CA ASP A 170 -6.50 10.43 -0.12
C ASP A 170 -6.69 8.94 0.18
N ARG A 171 -6.85 8.08 -0.85
CA ARG A 171 -7.00 6.64 -0.66
C ARG A 171 -5.92 6.06 0.26
N PRO A 172 -6.29 5.33 1.31
CA PRO A 172 -5.30 4.74 2.21
C PRO A 172 -4.29 3.87 1.47
N LEU A 173 -3.03 3.97 1.86
CA LEU A 173 -1.88 3.38 1.19
C LEU A 173 -1.09 2.52 2.17
N ILE A 174 -0.94 1.25 1.83
CA ILE A 174 -0.03 0.30 2.47
C ILE A 174 1.12 0.03 1.52
N ILE A 175 2.36 0.13 2.00
CA ILE A 175 3.55 -0.09 1.17
C ILE A 175 4.22 -1.40 1.60
N ILE A 176 4.54 -2.25 0.64
CA ILE A 176 5.36 -3.45 0.85
C ILE A 176 6.71 -3.17 0.19
N ALA A 177 7.79 -3.16 0.96
CA ALA A 177 9.10 -2.78 0.44
C ALA A 177 10.14 -3.85 0.75
N HIS A 178 10.79 -4.37 -0.29
CA HIS A 178 11.86 -5.37 -0.13
C HIS A 178 13.24 -4.72 -0.18
N SER A 179 14.10 -5.09 0.76
CA SER A 179 15.52 -4.77 0.72
C SER A 179 15.76 -3.26 0.54
N MET A 180 16.57 -2.86 -0.44
CA MET A 180 16.83 -1.44 -0.75
C MET A 180 15.59 -0.63 -1.15
N GLY A 181 14.52 -1.28 -1.64
CA GLY A 181 13.25 -0.60 -1.88
C GLY A 181 12.72 0.07 -0.60
N GLY A 182 12.92 -0.54 0.56
CA GLY A 182 12.52 0.07 1.83
C GLY A 182 13.28 1.36 2.15
N LEU A 183 14.54 1.48 1.73
CA LEU A 183 15.30 2.72 1.87
C LEU A 183 14.78 3.83 0.94
N ILE A 184 14.39 3.48 -0.29
CA ILE A 184 13.75 4.43 -1.22
C ILE A 184 12.45 4.97 -0.63
N VAL A 185 11.62 4.08 -0.03
CA VAL A 185 10.37 4.45 0.65
C VAL A 185 10.65 5.36 1.84
N LYS A 186 11.61 5.01 2.72
CA LYS A 186 11.99 5.86 3.86
C LYS A 186 12.36 7.27 3.40
N GLN A 187 13.28 7.37 2.45
CA GLN A 187 13.75 8.64 1.92
C GLN A 187 12.63 9.43 1.24
N ALA A 188 11.75 8.75 0.49
CA ALA A 188 10.59 9.36 -0.14
C ALA A 188 9.64 9.95 0.91
N LEU A 189 9.29 9.21 1.95
CA LEU A 189 8.37 9.71 2.97
C LEU A 189 8.98 10.84 3.82
N LEU A 190 10.29 10.82 4.06
CA LEU A 190 10.98 11.95 4.70
C LEU A 190 10.97 13.21 3.81
N ILE A 191 11.20 13.05 2.50
CA ILE A 191 11.09 14.17 1.55
C ILE A 191 9.65 14.70 1.53
N ALA A 192 8.65 13.81 1.45
CA ALA A 192 7.25 14.20 1.45
C ALA A 192 6.86 14.95 2.73
N HIS A 193 7.38 14.54 3.88
CA HIS A 193 7.11 15.18 5.16
C HIS A 193 7.83 16.52 5.36
N THR A 194 9.05 16.68 4.83
CA THR A 194 9.88 17.87 5.12
C THR A 194 9.76 18.98 4.08
N ARG A 195 9.08 18.72 2.95
CA ARG A 195 8.83 19.75 1.93
C ARG A 195 7.83 20.79 2.43
N ALA A 196 8.21 22.06 2.32
CA ALA A 196 7.39 23.19 2.76
C ALA A 196 6.19 23.50 1.85
N ASP A 197 6.19 23.03 0.60
CA ASP A 197 5.16 23.34 -0.40
C ASP A 197 3.92 22.43 -0.31
N GLY A 198 3.88 21.48 0.63
CA GLY A 198 2.75 20.56 0.84
C GLY A 198 2.46 19.63 -0.34
N ARG A 199 3.36 19.58 -1.34
CA ARG A 199 3.13 18.93 -2.64
C ARG A 199 2.79 17.44 -2.53
N PHE A 200 3.25 16.79 -1.47
CA PHE A 200 3.07 15.35 -1.22
C PHE A 200 2.26 15.08 0.06
N ASP A 201 1.54 16.06 0.59
CA ASP A 201 0.75 15.93 1.82
C ASP A 201 -0.28 14.80 1.73
N SER A 202 -0.97 14.70 0.59
CA SER A 202 -1.94 13.63 0.33
C SER A 202 -1.28 12.25 0.41
N ILE A 203 -0.08 12.08 -0.18
CA ILE A 203 0.67 10.83 -0.11
C ILE A 203 0.99 10.47 1.34
N ILE A 204 1.71 11.35 2.06
CA ILE A 204 2.17 11.03 3.42
C ILE A 204 1.00 10.84 4.40
N ASN A 205 -0.10 11.57 4.21
CA ASN A 205 -1.29 11.44 5.06
C ASN A 205 -2.11 10.18 4.75
N SER A 206 -1.97 9.60 3.56
CA SER A 206 -2.59 8.34 3.18
C SER A 206 -1.78 7.11 3.57
N VAL A 207 -0.48 7.21 3.84
CA VAL A 207 0.30 6.03 4.28
C VAL A 207 -0.18 5.59 5.66
N THR A 208 -0.81 4.43 5.74
CA THR A 208 -1.34 3.87 6.98
C THR A 208 -0.49 2.74 7.53
N GLY A 209 0.25 2.03 6.66
CA GLY A 209 1.13 0.96 7.09
C GLY A 209 2.25 0.64 6.10
N ILE A 210 3.35 0.10 6.61
CA ILE A 210 4.50 -0.33 5.81
C ILE A 210 4.96 -1.72 6.26
N VAL A 211 5.10 -2.63 5.29
CA VAL A 211 5.68 -3.97 5.48
C VAL A 211 7.09 -3.97 4.87
N PHE A 212 8.11 -4.01 5.71
CA PHE A 212 9.50 -4.15 5.30
C PHE A 212 9.89 -5.63 5.21
N LEU A 213 10.39 -6.05 4.06
CA LEU A 213 10.94 -7.39 3.82
C LEU A 213 12.46 -7.27 3.75
N GLY A 214 13.15 -7.54 4.86
CA GLY A 214 14.61 -7.49 4.93
C GLY A 214 15.18 -6.12 4.55
N THR A 215 14.53 -5.03 4.93
CA THR A 215 15.10 -3.69 4.67
C THR A 215 16.21 -3.42 5.68
N PRO A 216 17.45 -3.12 5.26
CA PRO A 216 18.51 -2.75 6.21
C PRO A 216 18.21 -1.35 6.75
N HIS A 217 17.71 -1.22 7.98
CA HIS A 217 17.46 0.07 8.60
C HIS A 217 18.70 0.61 9.31
N GLN A 218 19.42 -0.26 10.02
CA GLN A 218 20.52 0.16 10.88
C GLN A 218 21.88 -0.19 10.25
N GLY A 219 22.73 0.82 10.11
CA GLY A 219 24.13 0.71 9.68
C GLY A 219 25.16 1.05 10.75
N GLY A 220 24.73 1.41 11.98
CA GLY A 220 25.59 1.89 13.06
C GLY A 220 25.43 1.10 14.38
N ASN A 221 26.51 1.04 15.16
CA ASN A 221 26.70 0.23 16.39
C ASN A 221 26.46 -1.28 16.21
N GLY A 222 27.47 -1.95 15.66
CA GLY A 222 27.60 -3.40 15.66
C GLY A 222 27.38 -4.08 14.30
N VAL A 223 26.71 -3.43 13.34
CA VAL A 223 26.55 -3.89 11.96
C VAL A 223 27.71 -3.35 11.11
N ASP A 224 28.46 -4.24 10.46
CA ASP A 224 29.55 -3.85 9.56
C ASP A 224 28.97 -3.47 8.20
N ALA A 225 28.76 -2.16 8.00
CA ALA A 225 28.20 -1.61 6.77
C ALA A 225 29.07 -1.89 5.53
N ALA A 226 30.40 -2.00 5.66
CA ALA A 226 31.27 -2.37 4.55
C ALA A 226 31.05 -3.84 4.15
N LYS A 227 30.93 -4.73 5.14
CA LYS A 227 30.59 -6.14 4.92
C LYS A 227 29.18 -6.32 4.35
N PHE A 228 28.22 -5.53 4.82
CA PHE A 228 26.86 -5.50 4.27
C PHE A 228 26.91 -5.18 2.77
N VAL A 229 27.54 -4.05 2.39
CA VAL A 229 27.70 -3.63 1.00
C VAL A 229 28.39 -4.71 0.17
N ALA A 230 29.48 -5.29 0.67
CA ALA A 230 30.23 -6.34 -0.04
C ALA A 230 29.39 -7.60 -0.27
N ASN A 231 28.66 -8.07 0.75
CA ASN A 231 27.77 -9.21 0.64
C ASN A 231 26.63 -8.93 -0.35
N PHE A 232 26.09 -7.72 -0.30
CA PHE A 232 24.99 -7.28 -1.14
C PHE A 232 25.39 -7.23 -2.63
N VAL A 233 26.51 -6.57 -2.95
CA VAL A 233 27.07 -6.50 -4.33
C VAL A 233 27.30 -7.89 -4.90
N ARG A 234 27.84 -8.82 -4.09
CA ARG A 234 28.09 -10.21 -4.49
C ARG A 234 26.82 -11.03 -4.67
N ALA A 235 25.82 -10.85 -3.80
CA ALA A 235 24.58 -11.62 -3.86
C ALA A 235 23.71 -11.25 -5.05
N PHE A 236 23.77 -9.98 -5.47
CA PHE A 236 22.95 -9.44 -6.54
C PHE A 236 23.74 -9.19 -7.83
N ASN A 237 24.94 -9.77 -7.99
CA ASN A 237 25.76 -9.68 -9.23
C ASN A 237 25.85 -8.27 -9.82
N ILE A 238 26.13 -7.27 -8.98
CA ILE A 238 26.21 -5.88 -9.42
C ILE A 238 27.60 -5.63 -10.01
N ASP A 239 27.66 -5.31 -11.30
CA ASP A 239 28.89 -4.89 -11.98
C ASP A 239 29.28 -3.47 -11.53
N VAL A 240 30.04 -3.40 -10.43
CA VAL A 240 30.54 -2.14 -9.88
C VAL A 240 31.99 -1.96 -10.31
N ARG A 241 32.33 -0.81 -10.94
CA ARG A 241 33.74 -0.40 -11.07
C ARG A 241 34.30 -0.22 -9.66
N VAL A 242 35.42 -0.87 -9.35
CA VAL A 242 36.03 -0.94 -8.02
C VAL A 242 36.25 0.45 -7.36
N ASP A 243 36.38 1.51 -8.15
CA ASP A 243 36.50 2.89 -7.68
C ASP A 243 35.20 3.47 -7.07
N LEU A 244 34.03 2.97 -7.44
CA LEU A 244 32.73 3.36 -6.88
C LEU A 244 32.37 2.64 -5.58
N ILE A 245 33.08 1.55 -5.25
CA ILE A 245 32.99 0.92 -3.92
C ILE A 245 33.71 1.79 -2.88
N LYS A 246 34.71 2.59 -3.27
CA LYS A 246 35.35 3.57 -2.37
C LYS A 246 34.44 4.74 -2.01
N SER A 247 33.43 5.05 -2.85
CA SER A 247 32.39 6.06 -2.55
C SER A 247 31.17 5.50 -1.81
N LEU A 248 31.08 4.17 -1.64
CA LEU A 248 30.20 3.52 -0.68
C LEU A 248 30.84 3.64 0.71
N ASP A 249 31.11 4.86 1.19
CA ASP A 249 31.56 5.04 2.56
C ASP A 249 30.44 4.54 3.48
N PRO A 250 30.72 3.58 4.38
CA PRO A 250 29.79 3.20 5.44
C PRO A 250 29.17 4.40 6.18
N LYS A 251 29.89 5.52 6.26
CA LYS A 251 29.45 6.81 6.83
C LYS A 251 28.67 7.71 5.85
N SER A 252 28.76 7.47 4.53
CA SER A 252 27.98 8.21 3.52
C SER A 252 26.64 7.55 3.20
N MET A 253 26.33 6.37 3.76
CA MET A 253 24.97 5.84 3.77
C MET A 253 24.11 6.62 4.78
N VAL A 254 23.99 7.93 4.56
CA VAL A 254 23.13 8.89 5.29
C VAL A 254 21.72 8.31 5.51
N LEU A 255 21.27 7.42 4.64
CA LEU A 255 19.97 6.74 4.67
C LEU A 255 19.78 5.75 5.83
N PHE A 256 20.87 5.16 6.33
CA PHE A 256 20.86 4.41 7.59
C PHE A 256 20.76 5.36 8.78
N ASP A 257 21.42 6.51 8.71
CA ASP A 257 21.41 7.55 9.75
C ASP A 257 20.05 8.27 9.82
N LEU A 258 19.28 8.32 8.73
CA LEU A 258 17.89 8.83 8.68
C LEU A 258 16.86 7.92 9.36
N THR A 259 17.30 6.90 10.09
CA THR A 259 16.39 5.97 10.78
C THR A 259 15.66 6.65 11.93
N ASP A 260 16.29 7.55 12.66
CA ASP A 260 15.64 8.22 13.80
C ASP A 260 14.58 9.22 13.34
N ASP A 261 14.87 10.02 12.31
CA ASP A 261 13.88 10.90 11.68
C ASP A 261 12.69 10.09 11.14
N PHE A 262 12.95 8.94 10.52
CA PHE A 262 11.89 8.07 10.03
C PHE A 262 11.07 7.45 11.16
N ARG A 263 11.69 7.03 12.27
CA ARG A 263 10.99 6.53 13.47
C ARG A 263 10.08 7.62 14.06
N GLN A 264 10.54 8.87 14.08
CA GLN A 264 9.76 10.01 14.53
C GLN A 264 8.56 10.26 13.60
N LEU A 265 8.77 10.21 12.29
CA LEU A 265 7.70 10.33 11.29
C LEU A 265 6.64 9.23 11.45
N VAL A 266 7.07 7.98 11.55
CA VAL A 266 6.19 6.82 11.76
C VAL A 266 5.34 7.02 13.03
N SER A 267 5.98 7.45 14.12
CA SER A 267 5.30 7.68 15.39
C SER A 267 4.32 8.86 15.34
N SER A 268 4.69 9.96 14.68
CA SER A 268 3.87 11.16 14.60
C SER A 268 2.63 10.98 13.73
N LYS A 269 2.75 10.20 12.65
CA LYS A 269 1.66 9.89 11.71
C LYS A 269 0.86 8.64 12.12
N GLY A 270 1.34 7.86 13.08
CA GLY A 270 0.70 6.61 13.49
C GLY A 270 0.75 5.54 12.39
N ILE A 271 1.86 5.48 11.65
CA ILE A 271 2.06 4.48 10.59
C ILE A 271 2.35 3.14 11.26
N GLU A 272 1.58 2.11 10.93
CA GLU A 272 1.83 0.76 11.44
C GLU A 272 2.99 0.11 10.68
N ILE A 273 3.92 -0.52 11.40
CA ILE A 273 5.13 -1.12 10.81
C ILE A 273 5.15 -2.63 11.07
N ALA A 274 5.42 -3.38 10.00
CA ALA A 274 5.75 -4.80 10.10
C ALA A 274 7.10 -5.09 9.44
N THR A 275 7.93 -5.87 10.11
CA THR A 275 9.25 -6.30 9.63
C THR A 275 9.26 -7.80 9.48
N LEU A 276 9.47 -8.25 8.24
CA LEU A 276 9.64 -9.64 7.86
C LEU A 276 11.12 -9.84 7.51
N TYR A 277 11.80 -10.76 8.18
CA TYR A 277 13.26 -10.92 8.07
C TYR A 277 13.68 -12.36 7.74
N GLU A 278 14.85 -12.49 7.10
CA GLU A 278 15.41 -13.77 6.68
C GLU A 278 15.88 -14.62 7.87
N THR A 279 15.66 -15.94 7.81
CA THR A 279 16.24 -16.90 8.77
C THR A 279 17.27 -17.85 8.15
N LYS A 280 17.49 -17.76 6.83
CA LYS A 280 18.52 -18.54 6.13
C LYS A 280 19.55 -17.62 5.49
N LYS A 281 20.82 -17.94 5.69
CA LYS A 281 21.92 -17.26 4.99
C LYS A 281 21.86 -17.48 3.48
N THR A 282 22.08 -16.42 2.71
CA THR A 282 22.18 -16.45 1.25
C THR A 282 23.53 -17.02 0.82
N LYS A 283 23.53 -17.89 -0.19
CA LYS A 283 24.75 -18.42 -0.80
C LYS A 283 25.30 -17.38 -1.79
N ILE A 284 26.54 -16.96 -1.63
CA ILE A 284 27.22 -15.99 -2.50
C ILE A 284 28.52 -16.56 -3.07
N GLY A 285 28.83 -16.17 -4.32
CA GLY A 285 30.09 -16.47 -5.00
C GLY A 285 30.31 -17.94 -5.40
N VAL A 286 31.38 -18.18 -6.16
CA VAL A 286 31.74 -19.50 -6.73
C VAL A 286 32.01 -20.55 -5.64
N PHE A 287 32.54 -20.13 -4.49
CA PHE A 287 32.83 -21.00 -3.35
C PHE A 287 31.64 -21.21 -2.40
N SER A 288 30.42 -20.78 -2.76
CA SER A 288 29.17 -21.02 -2.00
C SER A 288 29.20 -20.59 -0.53
N SER A 289 29.90 -19.49 -0.21
CA SER A 289 29.90 -18.93 1.15
C SER A 289 28.48 -18.51 1.55
N LYS A 290 28.05 -18.90 2.76
CA LYS A 290 26.73 -18.54 3.29
C LYS A 290 26.86 -17.29 4.16
N VAL A 291 26.19 -16.21 3.78
CA VAL A 291 26.21 -14.93 4.51
C VAL A 291 24.80 -14.45 4.83
N TRP A 292 24.67 -13.68 5.90
CA TRP A 292 23.50 -12.81 6.07
C TRP A 292 23.65 -11.63 5.12
N ILE A 293 22.61 -11.35 4.35
CA ILE A 293 22.56 -10.13 3.54
C ILE A 293 22.07 -9.01 4.44
N VAL A 294 20.99 -9.25 5.19
CA VAL A 294 20.52 -8.32 6.23
C VAL A 294 20.34 -9.10 7.51
N GLU A 295 21.17 -8.80 8.50
CA GLU A 295 21.00 -9.37 9.84
C GLU A 295 19.70 -8.87 10.47
N GLU A 296 19.03 -9.72 11.26
CA GLU A 296 17.77 -9.41 11.95
C GLU A 296 17.79 -8.04 12.66
N ARG A 297 18.87 -7.73 13.40
CA ARG A 297 19.03 -6.43 14.08
C ARG A 297 19.05 -5.23 13.13
N SER A 298 19.55 -5.42 11.91
CA SER A 298 19.55 -4.38 10.88
C SER A 298 18.17 -4.29 10.22
N ALA A 299 17.47 -5.41 10.08
CA ALA A 299 16.10 -5.46 9.55
C ALA A 299 15.06 -4.83 10.48
N ILE A 300 15.26 -4.90 11.80
CA ILE A 300 14.34 -4.35 12.80
C ILE A 300 14.45 -2.83 12.84
N LEU A 301 13.32 -2.15 12.57
CA LEU A 301 13.24 -0.70 12.58
C LEU A 301 13.36 -0.15 14.00
N GLY A 302 12.81 -0.81 15.01
CA GLY A 302 12.87 -0.40 16.41
C GLY A 302 11.83 0.64 16.83
N VAL A 303 10.60 0.56 16.30
CA VAL A 303 9.47 1.39 16.75
C VAL A 303 8.57 0.63 17.73
N VAL A 304 7.84 1.35 18.60
CA VAL A 304 7.10 0.75 19.74
C VAL A 304 6.08 -0.32 19.31
N ARG A 305 5.36 -0.10 18.21
CA ARG A 305 4.31 -1.01 17.69
C ARG A 305 4.78 -1.86 16.50
N GLU A 306 6.09 -2.06 16.35
CA GLU A 306 6.63 -2.86 15.26
C GLU A 306 6.25 -4.34 15.40
N ARG A 307 5.50 -4.85 14.42
CA ARG A 307 5.28 -6.30 14.27
C ARG A 307 6.52 -6.94 13.65
N LYS A 308 6.94 -8.09 14.16
CA LYS A 308 8.14 -8.79 13.68
C LYS A 308 7.78 -10.23 13.35
N ALA A 309 8.14 -10.69 12.17
CA ALA A 309 7.91 -12.05 11.73
C ALA A 309 9.14 -12.62 11.03
N ALA A 310 9.57 -13.78 11.49
CA ALA A 310 10.64 -14.53 10.86
C ALA A 310 10.09 -15.28 9.63
N ILE A 311 10.78 -15.21 8.50
CA ILE A 311 10.41 -15.91 7.27
C ILE A 311 11.49 -16.94 6.95
N ASP A 312 11.08 -18.19 6.71
CA ASP A 312 11.99 -19.32 6.49
C ASP A 312 12.65 -19.34 5.10
N ALA A 313 13.28 -18.22 4.74
CA ALA A 313 13.84 -17.95 3.43
C ALA A 313 15.21 -17.26 3.53
N THR A 314 15.95 -17.30 2.42
CA THR A 314 17.11 -16.44 2.19
C THR A 314 16.64 -15.04 1.77
N HIS A 315 17.49 -14.04 1.90
CA HIS A 315 17.20 -12.65 1.48
C HIS A 315 16.62 -12.53 0.08
N THR A 316 17.17 -13.31 -0.84
CA THR A 316 16.77 -13.37 -2.26
C THR A 316 15.42 -14.04 -2.49
N ASN A 317 14.94 -14.85 -1.54
CA ASN A 317 13.67 -15.57 -1.59
C ASN A 317 12.64 -15.02 -0.60
N LEU A 318 12.98 -13.98 0.17
CA LEU A 318 12.18 -13.46 1.28
C LEU A 318 10.78 -13.00 0.87
N CYS A 319 10.62 -12.59 -0.39
CA CYS A 319 9.37 -12.12 -0.98
C CYS A 319 8.75 -13.10 -2.00
N LYS A 320 9.29 -14.32 -2.10
CA LYS A 320 8.94 -15.33 -3.11
C LYS A 320 8.30 -16.56 -2.46
N PHE A 321 7.00 -16.47 -2.20
CA PHE A 321 6.24 -17.55 -1.60
C PHE A 321 5.86 -18.62 -2.62
N ARG A 322 5.77 -19.88 -2.19
CA ARG A 322 5.61 -21.02 -3.12
C ARG A 322 4.18 -21.23 -3.61
N SER A 323 3.19 -20.96 -2.77
CA SER A 323 1.77 -21.19 -3.05
C SER A 323 0.90 -20.38 -2.08
N SER A 324 -0.42 -20.38 -2.30
CA SER A 324 -1.41 -19.77 -1.38
C SER A 324 -1.44 -20.42 0.01
N THR A 325 -0.88 -21.62 0.16
CA THR A 325 -0.79 -22.38 1.42
C THR A 325 0.57 -22.28 2.10
N ASP A 326 1.51 -21.51 1.54
CA ASP A 326 2.81 -21.24 2.14
C ASP A 326 2.62 -20.54 3.50
N SER A 327 3.20 -21.12 4.57
CA SER A 327 3.05 -20.59 5.93
C SER A 327 3.56 -19.16 6.07
N SER A 328 4.64 -18.81 5.36
CA SER A 328 5.19 -17.46 5.38
C SER A 328 4.30 -16.47 4.62
N LEU A 329 3.64 -16.91 3.56
CA LEU A 329 2.60 -16.09 2.91
C LEU A 329 1.40 -15.89 3.86
N ILE A 330 0.93 -16.94 4.54
CA ILE A 330 -0.20 -16.83 5.48
C ILE A 330 0.10 -15.80 6.57
N SER A 331 1.29 -15.82 7.17
CA SER A 331 1.72 -14.80 8.14
C SER A 331 1.76 -13.39 7.53
N THR A 332 2.26 -13.26 6.29
CA THR A 332 2.27 -11.98 5.55
C THR A 332 0.85 -11.46 5.30
N LEU A 333 -0.07 -12.34 4.89
CA LEU A 333 -1.48 -12.00 4.66
C LEU A 333 -2.18 -11.57 5.94
N GLN A 334 -1.86 -12.18 7.08
CA GLN A 334 -2.43 -11.76 8.36
C GLN A 334 -2.06 -10.31 8.69
N VAL A 335 -0.78 -9.94 8.53
CA VAL A 335 -0.30 -8.57 8.72
C VAL A 335 -1.05 -7.59 7.81
N LEU A 336 -1.16 -7.90 6.52
CA LEU A 336 -1.86 -7.04 5.56
C LEU A 336 -3.35 -6.90 5.88
N LYS A 337 -4.02 -8.00 6.26
CA LYS A 337 -5.44 -7.97 6.67
C LYS A 337 -5.67 -7.10 7.91
N GLU A 338 -4.76 -7.13 8.87
CA GLU A 338 -4.81 -6.27 10.05
C GLU A 338 -4.64 -4.79 9.66
N PHE A 339 -3.63 -4.47 8.83
CA PHE A 339 -3.44 -3.09 8.35
C PHE A 339 -4.65 -2.57 7.54
N CYS A 340 -5.35 -3.43 6.79
CA CYS A 340 -6.56 -3.01 6.07
C CYS A 340 -7.78 -2.85 6.97
N LYS A 341 -7.90 -3.62 8.07
CA LYS A 341 -9.03 -3.49 9.02
C LYS A 341 -9.06 -2.11 9.67
N ASP A 342 -7.89 -1.57 9.99
CA ASP A 342 -7.79 -0.28 10.67
C ASP A 342 -8.13 0.92 9.76
N VAL A 343 -8.41 0.63 8.49
CA VAL A 343 -8.49 1.62 7.43
C VAL A 343 -9.87 1.65 6.77
N VAL A 344 -10.56 0.52 6.73
CA VAL A 344 -11.90 0.46 6.14
C VAL A 344 -12.95 0.71 7.20
N PRO A 345 -13.85 1.68 7.00
CA PRO A 345 -14.90 1.92 7.96
C PRO A 345 -15.90 0.76 8.07
N ILE A 346 -16.44 0.58 9.27
CA ILE A 346 -17.46 -0.41 9.58
C ILE A 346 -18.66 0.31 10.19
N ILE A 347 -19.87 0.00 9.71
CA ILE A 347 -21.11 0.42 10.35
C ILE A 347 -21.61 -0.74 11.20
N SER A 348 -21.91 -0.46 12.47
CA SER A 348 -22.38 -1.43 13.44
C SER A 348 -23.61 -0.90 14.16
N ALA A 349 -24.59 -1.75 14.41
CA ALA A 349 -25.60 -1.49 15.43
C ALA A 349 -25.01 -1.84 16.81
N ARG A 350 -25.22 -0.98 17.81
CA ARG A 350 -24.76 -1.17 19.19
C ARG A 350 -25.93 -0.92 20.14
N HIS A 351 -26.11 -1.80 21.12
CA HIS A 351 -27.15 -1.62 22.12
C HIS A 351 -26.95 -0.32 22.92
N GLN A 352 -28.04 0.38 23.26
CA GLN A 352 -28.00 1.69 23.95
C GLN A 352 -27.20 1.69 25.27
N THR A 353 -27.10 0.55 25.95
CA THR A 353 -26.34 0.42 27.21
C THR A 353 -24.82 0.49 27.01
N THR A 354 -24.35 0.46 25.76
CA THR A 354 -22.92 0.56 25.41
C THR A 354 -22.50 1.98 25.03
N GLN A 355 -23.42 2.95 25.12
CA GLN A 355 -23.15 4.35 24.83
C GLN A 355 -22.12 4.93 25.81
N PRO A 356 -21.05 5.57 25.32
CA PRO A 356 -20.19 6.40 26.14
C PRO A 356 -20.96 7.57 26.77
N PRO A 357 -20.49 8.16 27.87
CA PRO A 357 -21.14 9.33 28.47
C PRO A 357 -21.07 10.54 27.51
N PRO A 358 -22.20 11.21 27.20
CA PRO A 358 -22.19 12.39 26.35
C PRO A 358 -21.77 13.66 27.14
N PRO A 359 -21.20 14.68 26.47
CA PRO A 359 -21.09 16.03 27.04
C PRO A 359 -22.46 16.61 27.42
N GLU A 360 -22.50 17.57 28.36
CA GLU A 360 -23.74 18.16 28.87
C GLU A 360 -24.65 18.78 27.79
N ASP A 361 -24.05 19.27 26.70
CA ASP A 361 -24.77 19.93 25.62
C ASP A 361 -25.33 18.96 24.56
N LEU A 362 -25.07 17.66 24.72
CA LEU A 362 -25.44 16.60 23.77
C LEU A 362 -26.21 15.47 24.43
N LYS A 363 -27.06 14.80 23.65
CA LYS A 363 -27.85 13.63 24.08
C LYS A 363 -27.94 12.59 22.98
N TYR A 364 -27.96 11.32 23.40
CA TYR A 364 -28.27 10.21 22.52
C TYR A 364 -29.77 10.18 22.21
N VAL A 365 -30.09 10.29 20.92
CA VAL A 365 -31.42 10.09 20.38
C VAL A 365 -31.28 9.38 19.03
N ALA A 366 -31.72 8.12 18.98
CA ALA A 366 -31.81 7.34 17.76
C ALA A 366 -33.26 6.96 17.46
N LEU A 367 -33.66 7.07 16.20
CA LEU A 367 -35.00 6.78 15.72
C LEU A 367 -35.10 5.37 15.14
N SER A 368 -36.17 4.67 15.48
CA SER A 368 -36.53 3.39 14.85
C SER A 368 -37.01 3.57 13.41
N ASN A 369 -37.63 4.72 13.12
CA ASN A 369 -38.17 5.12 11.82
C ASN A 369 -37.85 6.60 11.59
N PRO A 370 -37.35 7.02 10.41
CA PRO A 370 -36.98 8.41 10.17
C PRO A 370 -38.17 9.37 10.21
N ASP A 371 -39.40 8.90 9.99
CA ASP A 371 -40.59 9.75 9.94
C ASP A 371 -41.34 9.82 11.27
N GLU A 372 -40.90 9.07 12.28
CA GLU A 372 -41.52 8.96 13.61
C GLU A 372 -40.50 9.27 14.71
N LEU A 373 -40.98 9.56 15.93
CA LEU A 373 -40.12 9.91 17.07
C LEU A 373 -39.85 8.72 18.02
N ASP A 374 -40.17 7.51 17.59
CA ASP A 374 -39.98 6.30 18.39
C ASP A 374 -38.49 5.96 18.55
N SER A 375 -38.05 5.82 19.81
CA SER A 375 -36.66 5.52 20.12
C SER A 375 -36.27 4.10 19.76
N SER A 376 -35.09 3.91 19.17
CA SER A 376 -34.50 2.60 18.94
C SER A 376 -33.65 2.14 20.14
N ARG A 377 -33.69 0.83 20.44
CA ARG A 377 -32.79 0.19 21.43
C ARG A 377 -31.39 -0.05 20.86
N GLU A 378 -31.28 -0.11 19.54
CA GLU A 378 -30.04 -0.22 18.80
C GLU A 378 -29.62 1.14 18.27
N TYR A 379 -28.34 1.44 18.39
CA TYR A 379 -27.76 2.71 18.01
C TYR A 379 -26.77 2.48 16.85
N PRO A 380 -26.93 3.18 15.71
CA PRO A 380 -25.97 3.07 14.62
C PRO A 380 -24.67 3.77 15.01
N VAL A 381 -23.57 3.05 14.85
CA VAL A 381 -22.21 3.50 15.19
C VAL A 381 -21.32 3.29 13.98
N PHE A 382 -20.59 4.35 13.64
CA PHE A 382 -19.56 4.29 12.61
C PHE A 382 -18.22 4.00 13.27
N ILE A 383 -17.45 3.06 12.75
CA ILE A 383 -16.17 2.62 13.30
C ILE A 383 -15.11 2.88 12.23
N LEU A 384 -14.05 3.59 12.59
CA LEU A 384 -12.91 3.85 11.71
C LEU A 384 -11.62 3.70 12.51
N GLY A 385 -10.82 2.69 12.15
CA GLY A 385 -9.66 2.28 12.92
C GLY A 385 -10.05 1.85 14.34
N GLN A 386 -9.35 2.40 15.32
CA GLN A 386 -9.59 2.11 16.74
C GLN A 386 -10.72 2.96 17.37
N TYR A 387 -11.35 3.86 16.61
CA TYR A 387 -12.29 4.84 17.14
C TYR A 387 -13.74 4.49 16.79
N THR A 388 -14.64 4.80 17.71
CA THR A 388 -16.09 4.73 17.48
C THR A 388 -16.68 6.12 17.36
N TYR A 389 -17.52 6.33 16.35
CA TYR A 389 -18.14 7.61 16.00
C TYR A 389 -19.63 7.51 16.25
N TRP A 390 -20.11 8.36 17.14
CA TRP A 390 -21.49 8.39 17.60
C TRP A 390 -22.13 9.70 17.18
N ALA A 391 -23.32 9.61 16.60
CA ALA A 391 -24.09 10.76 16.19
C ALA A 391 -25.08 11.14 17.31
N LEU A 392 -24.93 12.35 17.85
CA LEU A 392 -25.68 12.88 18.97
C LEU A 392 -26.47 14.11 18.55
N SER A 393 -27.59 14.32 19.24
CA SER A 393 -28.41 15.52 19.09
C SER A 393 -28.03 16.55 20.16
N TYR A 394 -28.11 17.83 19.81
CA TYR A 394 -27.98 18.90 20.79
C TYR A 394 -29.19 18.95 21.73
N VAL A 395 -28.94 19.23 23.01
CA VAL A 395 -30.00 19.31 24.04
C VAL A 395 -30.98 20.45 23.77
N ASP A 396 -30.51 21.55 23.16
CA ASP A 396 -31.29 22.72 22.78
C ASP A 396 -32.16 22.52 21.53
N ASN A 397 -32.14 21.30 20.96
CA ASN A 397 -32.95 20.91 19.83
C ASN A 397 -32.67 21.71 18.54
N ARG A 398 -31.48 22.29 18.36
CA ARG A 398 -31.10 22.91 17.08
C ARG A 398 -31.07 21.88 15.93
N TYR A 399 -31.25 22.37 14.70
CA TYR A 399 -31.25 21.57 13.47
C TYR A 399 -29.84 21.17 13.03
N ALA A 400 -29.17 20.40 13.88
CA ALA A 400 -27.82 19.90 13.65
C ALA A 400 -27.59 18.58 14.40
N MET A 401 -26.57 17.84 13.94
CA MET A 401 -26.04 16.67 14.62
C MET A 401 -24.56 16.88 14.94
N ALA A 402 -24.15 16.44 16.12
CA ALA A 402 -22.75 16.35 16.51
C ALA A 402 -22.27 14.91 16.35
N ILE A 403 -21.11 14.72 15.73
CA ILE A 403 -20.42 13.44 15.63
C ILE A 403 -19.28 13.45 16.64
N LEU A 404 -19.29 12.51 17.59
CA LEU A 404 -18.25 12.34 18.60
C LEU A 404 -17.44 11.08 18.33
N ALA A 405 -16.11 11.22 18.23
CA ALA A 405 -15.19 10.10 18.19
C ALA A 405 -14.72 9.76 19.61
N TYR A 406 -14.78 8.48 19.96
CA TYR A 406 -14.28 7.94 21.22
C TYR A 406 -13.15 6.94 21.00
N ASP A 407 -12.14 6.97 21.86
CA ASP A 407 -11.11 5.93 21.96
C ASP A 407 -11.61 4.68 22.69
N SER A 408 -10.75 3.65 22.77
CA SER A 408 -11.08 2.39 23.46
C SER A 408 -11.33 2.52 24.96
N ASN A 409 -10.94 3.65 25.58
CA ASN A 409 -11.18 3.96 26.98
C ASN A 409 -12.44 4.82 27.17
N GLY A 410 -13.21 5.09 26.12
CA GLY A 410 -14.41 5.93 26.17
C GLY A 410 -14.10 7.42 26.31
N ARG A 411 -12.89 7.88 25.96
CA ARG A 411 -12.53 9.31 25.96
C ARG A 411 -12.86 9.94 24.62
N ILE A 412 -13.40 11.16 24.64
CA ILE A 412 -13.64 11.94 23.44
C ILE A 412 -12.30 12.37 22.85
N VAL A 413 -12.09 12.02 21.58
CA VAL A 413 -10.87 12.36 20.82
C VAL A 413 -11.19 13.18 19.55
N GLY A 414 -12.47 13.45 19.30
CA GLY A 414 -12.90 14.30 18.20
C GLY A 414 -14.37 14.66 18.32
N ARG A 415 -14.72 15.86 17.82
CA ARG A 415 -16.08 16.40 17.80
C ARG A 415 -16.28 17.23 16.53
N TRP A 416 -17.28 16.87 15.74
CA TRP A 416 -17.67 17.58 14.52
C TRP A 416 -19.16 17.89 14.56
N SER A 417 -19.60 18.94 13.88
CA SER A 417 -21.02 19.28 13.80
C SER A 417 -21.36 19.84 12.43
N LYS A 418 -22.50 19.40 11.87
CA LYS A 418 -23.09 19.96 10.65
C LYS A 418 -24.59 20.17 10.86
N GLN A 419 -25.11 21.20 10.21
CA GLN A 419 -26.56 21.41 10.10
C GLN A 419 -27.12 20.50 9.01
N GLY A 420 -28.41 20.18 9.10
CA GLY A 420 -29.08 19.43 8.02
C GLY A 420 -29.99 18.31 8.48
N ALA A 421 -29.74 17.73 9.67
CA ALA A 421 -30.56 16.69 10.26
C ALA A 421 -30.45 16.74 11.80
N ARG A 422 -31.30 15.98 12.48
CA ARG A 422 -31.38 15.76 13.93
C ARG A 422 -31.77 14.31 14.18
N TYR A 423 -31.28 13.74 15.28
CA TYR A 423 -31.53 12.35 15.64
C TYR A 423 -30.96 11.39 14.59
N VAL A 424 -30.27 10.34 15.01
CA VAL A 424 -29.74 9.38 14.03
C VAL A 424 -30.75 8.27 13.80
N HIS A 425 -31.07 7.97 12.56
CA HIS A 425 -31.83 6.77 12.21
C HIS A 425 -30.90 5.67 11.72
N ARG A 426 -30.03 6.00 10.76
CA ARG A 426 -29.05 5.07 10.19
C ARG A 426 -27.81 5.80 9.69
N ILE A 427 -26.76 5.03 9.42
CA ILE A 427 -25.53 5.53 8.83
C ILE A 427 -25.32 4.80 7.51
N GLU A 428 -24.93 5.54 6.49
CA GLU A 428 -24.58 5.01 5.18
C GLU A 428 -23.14 5.43 4.85
N PHE A 429 -22.38 4.54 4.22
CA PHE A 429 -21.03 4.84 3.75
C PHE A 429 -20.97 4.64 2.24
N ASP A 430 -20.74 5.73 1.52
CA ASP A 430 -20.44 5.72 0.11
C ASP A 430 -18.93 5.50 -0.06
N GLU A 431 -18.58 4.26 -0.42
CA GLU A 431 -17.19 3.87 -0.62
C GLU A 431 -16.53 4.60 -1.81
N SER A 432 -17.31 4.90 -2.86
CA SER A 432 -16.80 5.51 -4.09
C SER A 432 -16.42 6.97 -3.87
N ASN A 433 -17.28 7.70 -3.16
CA ASN A 433 -17.05 9.12 -2.85
C ASN A 433 -16.36 9.33 -1.49
N ARG A 434 -16.06 8.25 -0.76
CA ARG A 434 -15.44 8.27 0.56
C ARG A 434 -16.22 9.16 1.53
N GLN A 435 -17.55 9.09 1.47
CA GLN A 435 -18.46 9.91 2.27
C GLN A 435 -19.27 9.04 3.23
N VAL A 436 -19.47 9.54 4.45
CA VAL A 436 -20.38 8.96 5.43
C VAL A 436 -21.55 9.90 5.65
N SER A 437 -22.75 9.35 5.54
CA SER A 437 -24.01 10.06 5.74
C SER A 437 -24.65 9.57 7.02
N PHE A 438 -24.82 10.47 7.98
CA PHE A 438 -25.61 10.21 9.17
C PHE A 438 -27.03 10.66 8.87
N VAL A 439 -27.88 9.68 8.52
CA VAL A 439 -29.26 9.89 8.11
C VAL A 439 -30.13 9.98 9.36
N GLY A 440 -30.88 11.06 9.47
CA GLY A 440 -31.78 11.35 10.58
C GLY A 440 -33.24 11.41 10.17
N GLN A 441 -33.97 12.31 10.81
CA GLN A 441 -35.41 12.48 10.60
C GLN A 441 -35.76 12.88 9.15
N GLY A 442 -36.88 12.37 8.63
CA GLY A 442 -37.36 12.68 7.28
C GLY A 442 -36.36 12.31 6.17
N ASN A 443 -35.47 11.33 6.41
CA ASN A 443 -34.35 10.95 5.53
C ASN A 443 -33.35 12.07 5.20
N LEU A 444 -33.37 13.15 5.99
CA LEU A 444 -32.36 14.20 5.92
C LEU A 444 -31.04 13.66 6.48
N SER A 445 -29.90 14.19 6.03
CA SER A 445 -28.60 13.72 6.49
C SER A 445 -27.60 14.83 6.72
N VAL A 446 -26.63 14.55 7.60
CA VAL A 446 -25.37 15.27 7.63
C VAL A 446 -24.29 14.39 7.00
N VAL A 447 -23.59 14.93 6.00
CA VAL A 447 -22.61 14.17 5.20
C VAL A 447 -21.21 14.68 5.50
N PHE A 448 -20.28 13.75 5.73
CA PHE A 448 -18.86 14.05 5.93
C PHE A 448 -18.03 13.25 4.95
N HIS A 449 -17.02 13.88 4.35
CA HIS A 449 -15.93 13.14 3.74
C HIS A 449 -15.08 12.49 4.83
N LEU A 450 -14.54 11.27 4.60
CA LEU A 450 -13.77 10.56 5.62
C LEU A 450 -12.55 11.35 6.14
N SER A 451 -11.94 12.18 5.29
CA SER A 451 -10.82 13.01 5.72
C SER A 451 -11.21 14.08 6.76
N GLU A 452 -12.48 14.51 6.79
CA GLU A 452 -13.00 15.45 7.80
C GLU A 452 -13.05 14.80 9.18
N LEU A 453 -13.39 13.51 9.26
CA LEU A 453 -13.58 12.78 10.51
C LEU A 453 -12.28 12.17 11.07
N LYS A 454 -11.12 12.52 10.54
CA LYS A 454 -9.84 11.96 10.99
C LYS A 454 -9.45 12.53 12.36
N VAL A 455 -9.26 11.65 13.34
CA VAL A 455 -8.66 12.02 14.65
C VAL A 455 -7.17 12.29 14.45
N THR A 456 -6.72 13.53 14.66
CA THR A 456 -5.30 13.90 14.56
C THR A 456 -4.69 14.03 15.95
N SER A 457 -3.38 13.83 16.08
CA SER A 457 -2.64 14.00 17.34
C SER A 457 -2.79 15.40 17.95
N SER A 458 -3.16 16.40 17.14
CA SER A 458 -3.48 17.78 17.52
C SER A 458 -4.94 18.00 17.98
N THR A 459 -5.85 17.04 17.78
CA THR A 459 -7.27 17.16 18.18
C THR A 459 -7.49 16.88 19.68
N ARG A 460 -6.44 16.90 20.52
CA ARG A 460 -6.61 17.06 21.97
C ARG A 460 -7.14 18.48 22.23
N LEU A 461 -8.45 18.67 22.02
CA LEU A 461 -9.14 19.88 22.41
C LEU A 461 -9.05 20.04 23.92
N TYR A 462 -8.57 21.22 24.32
CA TYR A 462 -8.78 21.93 25.57
C TYR A 462 -9.68 21.19 26.57
N GLY A 463 -9.04 20.67 27.62
CA GLY A 463 -9.73 20.37 28.88
C GLY A 463 -10.17 21.63 29.60
#